data_AF-A0AAF3FN57-F1
#
_entry.id   AF-A0AAF3FN57-F1
#
_cell.length_a   1.000
_cell.length_b   1.000
_cell.length_c   1.000
_cell.angle_alpha   90.00
_cell.angle_beta   90.00
_cell.angle_gamma   90.00
#
_symmetry.space_group_name_H-M   'P 1'
#
loop_
_entity.id
_entity.type
_entity.pdbx_description
1 polymer ?
#
loop_
_entity_poly.entity_id
_entity_poly.type
_entity_poly.pdbx_seq_one_letter_code
_entity_poly.pdbx_strand_id
1 'polypeptide(L)'
;MITFALFDIVYSSSHPLSNPIMFTHRHAFIVFASGPLTGHWISLGYCALFFALSLTLLAGHFLYRYLLICKNNWMFIFNKLQFLPFLIVVWLSTGFAWVAFVHFGMTDFKETRDYTRVALRREFDMDADKVQMVGPLFFLDGPTNNLIIFWPAWFAMAGCFSILGSTFGMILFCSFEIHSKLKSCTMSEKSKRLQYELFKALIVQAVIPAIFEYTPCLVAFSSALFGIPLGRWTNICPTLLTFYTWLDPICIILCVKDYRMAIGKLLSGQTKISSHQETSYSIPRSRVDSYAKKEISKD
;
A
#
# COMPACT_ATOMS: atom_id res chain seq x y z
N MET A 1 9.06 -2.93 -4.95
CA MET A 1 9.49 -4.20 -4.35
C MET A 1 10.21 -3.96 -3.03
N ILE A 2 11.42 -3.38 -2.98
CA ILE A 2 12.10 -3.07 -1.70
C ILE A 2 11.23 -2.17 -0.81
N THR A 3 10.62 -1.13 -1.38
CA THR A 3 9.72 -0.24 -0.64
C THR A 3 8.47 -0.94 -0.09
N PHE A 4 7.97 -1.98 -0.75
CA PHE A 4 6.87 -2.82 -0.24
C PHE A 4 7.35 -3.68 0.93
N ALA A 5 8.48 -4.38 0.78
CA ALA A 5 9.03 -5.18 1.87
C ALA A 5 9.32 -4.34 3.13
N LEU A 6 9.87 -3.13 2.97
CA LEU A 6 10.07 -2.22 4.10
C LEU A 6 8.75 -1.78 4.73
N PHE A 7 7.74 -1.47 3.90
CA PHE A 7 6.41 -1.13 4.38
C PHE A 7 5.77 -2.30 5.15
N ASP A 8 5.82 -3.51 4.60
CA ASP A 8 5.27 -4.72 5.23
C ASP A 8 5.96 -5.04 6.56
N ILE A 9 7.28 -4.80 6.66
CA ILE A 9 8.03 -4.96 7.92
C ILE A 9 7.57 -3.93 8.96
N VAL A 10 7.52 -2.65 8.59
CA VAL A 10 7.05 -1.58 9.50
C VAL A 10 5.63 -1.87 9.96
N TYR A 11 4.78 -2.26 9.02
CA TYR A 11 3.39 -2.59 9.27
C TYR A 11 3.25 -3.78 10.20
N SER A 12 3.90 -4.90 9.88
CA SER A 12 3.84 -6.14 10.69
C SER A 12 4.44 -5.95 12.08
N SER A 13 5.41 -5.04 12.23
CA SER A 13 5.97 -4.66 13.54
C SER A 13 5.01 -3.78 14.33
N SER A 14 4.25 -2.91 13.66
CA SER A 14 3.28 -2.02 14.33
C SER A 14 2.09 -2.78 14.92
N HIS A 15 1.65 -3.87 14.30
CA HIS A 15 0.48 -4.62 14.71
C HIS A 15 0.54 -5.20 16.13
N PRO A 16 1.57 -5.96 16.56
CA PRO A 16 1.66 -6.44 17.94
C PRO A 16 1.88 -5.31 18.96
N LEU A 17 2.43 -4.17 18.54
CA LEU A 17 2.64 -3.01 19.41
C LEU A 17 1.34 -2.24 19.68
N SER A 18 0.50 -2.05 18.66
CA SER A 18 -0.77 -1.35 18.79
C SER A 18 -1.92 -2.25 19.25
N ASN A 19 -1.85 -3.55 18.96
CA ASN A 19 -2.94 -4.53 19.10
C ASN A 19 -4.30 -3.90 18.71
N PRO A 20 -4.48 -3.59 17.42
CA PRO A 20 -5.60 -2.81 16.94
C PRO A 20 -6.87 -3.65 16.97
N ILE A 21 -7.88 -3.17 17.69
CA ILE A 21 -9.19 -3.80 17.77
C ILE A 21 -10.16 -3.02 16.91
N MET A 22 -10.93 -3.73 16.08
CA MET A 22 -12.03 -3.17 15.30
C MET A 22 -13.34 -3.77 15.78
N PHE A 23 -14.29 -2.92 16.17
CA PHE A 23 -15.64 -3.35 16.52
C PHE A 23 -16.69 -2.47 15.85
N THR A 24 -17.85 -3.07 15.56
CA THR A 24 -19.02 -2.33 15.10
C THR A 24 -20.11 -2.39 16.14
N HIS A 25 -20.75 -1.24 16.37
CA HIS A 25 -21.93 -1.18 17.20
C HIS A 25 -22.99 -0.35 16.49
N ARG A 26 -24.02 -1.00 15.96
CA ARG A 26 -25.09 -0.35 15.19
C ARG A 26 -24.52 0.58 14.13
N HIS A 27 -24.66 1.90 14.29
CA HIS A 27 -24.20 2.91 13.33
C HIS A 27 -22.76 3.38 13.52
N ALA A 28 -21.99 2.72 14.38
CA ALA A 28 -20.59 3.03 14.65
C ALA A 28 -19.66 1.93 14.12
N PHE A 29 -18.58 2.33 13.44
CA PHE A 29 -17.41 1.49 13.17
C PHE A 29 -16.23 2.11 13.91
N ILE A 30 -15.65 1.39 14.88
CA ILE A 30 -14.64 1.94 15.77
C ILE A 30 -13.39 1.09 15.73
N VAL A 31 -12.25 1.79 15.74
CA VAL A 31 -10.92 1.25 15.84
C VAL A 31 -10.24 1.86 17.06
N PHE A 32 -9.56 1.05 17.86
CA PHE A 32 -8.72 1.54 18.95
C PHE A 32 -7.55 0.59 19.19
N ALA A 33 -6.45 1.15 19.67
CA ALA A 33 -5.26 0.39 20.05
C ALA A 33 -5.37 -0.11 21.50
N SER A 34 -5.20 -1.41 21.72
CA SER A 34 -5.22 -2.03 23.07
C SER A 34 -3.86 -2.63 23.49
N GLY A 35 -2.81 -2.43 22.69
CA GLY A 35 -1.49 -3.01 22.90
C GLY A 35 -0.62 -2.20 23.87
N PRO A 36 0.70 -2.50 23.95
CA PRO A 36 1.64 -1.69 24.71
C PRO A 36 1.69 -0.22 24.28
N LEU A 37 1.47 0.05 22.98
CA LEU A 37 1.32 1.40 22.44
C LEU A 37 -0.17 1.69 22.26
N THR A 38 -0.73 2.48 23.18
CA THR A 38 -2.10 2.99 23.09
C THR A 38 -2.13 4.49 22.85
N GLY A 39 -3.26 4.98 22.36
CA GLY A 39 -3.55 6.40 22.27
C GLY A 39 -4.10 6.81 20.92
N HIS A 40 -4.55 8.05 20.86
CA HIS A 40 -5.23 8.66 19.72
C HIS A 40 -4.33 8.66 18.50
N TRP A 41 -3.10 9.15 18.66
CA TRP A 41 -2.12 9.23 17.58
C TRP A 41 -1.65 7.86 17.10
N ILE A 42 -1.61 6.85 17.99
CA ILE A 42 -1.30 5.47 17.61
C ILE A 42 -2.44 4.88 16.78
N SER A 43 -3.69 5.07 17.21
CA SER A 43 -4.87 4.57 16.49
C SER A 43 -5.04 5.27 15.13
N LEU A 44 -4.84 6.59 15.07
CA LEU A 44 -4.81 7.37 13.83
C LEU A 44 -3.69 6.93 12.89
N GLY A 45 -2.47 6.81 13.42
CA GLY A 45 -1.30 6.38 12.65
C GLY A 45 -1.49 4.97 12.08
N TYR A 46 -2.03 4.06 12.88
CA TYR A 46 -2.38 2.71 12.43
C TYR A 46 -3.43 2.75 11.32
N CYS A 47 -4.53 3.50 11.47
CA CYS A 47 -5.54 3.66 10.42
C CYS A 47 -4.98 4.26 9.12
N ALA A 48 -4.06 5.23 9.20
CA ALA A 48 -3.45 5.86 8.03
C ALA A 48 -2.43 4.97 7.32
N LEU A 49 -1.57 4.29 8.11
CA LEU A 49 -0.68 3.24 7.61
C LEU A 49 -1.49 2.17 6.89
N PHE A 50 -2.56 1.72 7.53
CA PHE A 50 -3.40 0.66 7.05
C PHE A 50 -4.15 1.05 5.76
N PHE A 51 -5.03 2.04 5.80
CA PHE A 51 -5.97 2.25 4.69
C PHE A 51 -5.44 3.13 3.56
N ALA A 52 -4.54 4.08 3.83
CA ALA A 52 -4.12 5.07 2.84
C ALA A 52 -2.73 4.78 2.26
N LEU A 53 -1.76 4.55 3.15
CA LEU A 53 -0.35 4.49 2.75
C LEU A 53 -0.03 3.21 1.97
N SER A 54 -0.67 2.08 2.30
CA SER A 54 -0.54 0.81 1.55
C SER A 54 -1.02 0.98 0.10
N LEU A 55 -2.24 1.51 -0.10
CA LEU A 55 -2.84 1.70 -1.42
C LEU A 55 -2.07 2.71 -2.27
N THR A 56 -1.65 3.82 -1.65
CA THR A 56 -0.91 4.89 -2.35
C THR A 56 0.47 4.40 -2.77
N LEU A 57 1.13 3.58 -1.95
CA LEU A 57 2.39 2.94 -2.31
C LEU A 57 2.20 2.05 -3.54
N LEU A 58 1.14 1.22 -3.56
CA LEU A 58 0.78 0.38 -4.70
C LEU A 58 0.52 1.20 -5.97
N ALA A 59 -0.28 2.26 -5.89
CA ALA A 59 -0.50 3.15 -7.03
C ALA A 59 0.79 3.80 -7.53
N GLY A 60 1.70 4.18 -6.63
CA GLY A 60 3.02 4.69 -7.00
C GLY A 60 3.84 3.70 -7.83
N HIS A 61 3.79 2.40 -7.52
CA HIS A 61 4.45 1.36 -8.34
C HIS A 61 3.79 1.20 -9.72
N PHE A 62 2.46 1.26 -9.80
CA PHE A 62 1.75 1.25 -11.09
C PHE A 62 2.12 2.46 -11.93
N LEU A 63 2.12 3.66 -11.33
CA LEU A 63 2.48 4.90 -11.99
C LEU A 63 3.93 4.87 -12.49
N TYR A 64 4.87 4.42 -11.64
CA TYR A 64 6.27 4.27 -12.03
C TYR A 64 6.43 3.35 -13.24
N ARG A 65 5.76 2.20 -13.25
CA ARG A 65 5.80 1.26 -14.38
C ARG A 65 5.16 1.84 -15.64
N TYR A 66 4.03 2.52 -15.50
CA TYR A 66 3.35 3.17 -16.60
C TYR A 66 4.27 4.20 -17.27
N LEU A 67 4.95 5.04 -16.49
CA LEU A 67 5.90 6.02 -17.03
C LEU A 67 7.08 5.35 -17.74
N LEU A 68 7.62 4.27 -17.15
CA LEU A 68 8.74 3.53 -17.73
C LEU A 68 8.40 2.85 -19.07
N ILE A 69 7.21 2.26 -19.19
CA ILE A 69 6.81 1.44 -20.35
C ILE A 69 6.10 2.29 -21.41
N CYS A 70 5.15 3.13 -21.01
CA CYS A 70 4.27 3.86 -21.93
C CYS A 70 4.83 5.23 -22.33
N LYS A 71 5.62 5.86 -21.45
CA LYS A 71 6.09 7.25 -21.64
C LYS A 71 7.60 7.38 -21.47
N ASN A 72 8.37 6.50 -22.13
CA ASN A 72 9.84 6.52 -22.05
C ASN A 72 10.46 7.89 -22.40
N ASN A 73 9.85 8.69 -23.28
CA ASN A 73 10.35 10.05 -23.59
C ASN A 73 10.17 11.05 -22.44
N TRP A 74 9.22 10.81 -21.53
CA TRP A 74 9.03 11.64 -20.32
C TRP A 74 10.03 11.30 -19.22
N MET A 75 10.68 10.14 -19.30
CA MET A 75 11.79 9.77 -18.40
C MET A 75 13.05 10.62 -18.63
N PHE A 76 13.12 11.41 -19.71
CA PHE A 76 14.16 12.42 -19.89
C PHE A 76 13.88 13.68 -19.03
N ILE A 77 12.60 14.05 -18.88
CA ILE A 77 12.17 15.17 -18.02
C ILE A 77 12.29 14.77 -16.54
N PHE A 78 11.91 13.53 -16.22
CA PHE A 78 12.09 12.95 -14.90
C PHE A 78 13.34 12.09 -14.87
N ASN A 79 14.50 12.71 -14.60
CA ASN A 79 15.70 11.94 -14.31
C ASN A 79 15.36 10.96 -13.16
N LYS A 80 15.74 9.67 -13.28
CA LYS A 80 15.24 8.58 -12.42
C LYS A 80 15.35 8.88 -10.91
N LEU A 81 16.32 9.71 -10.53
CA LEU A 81 16.59 10.11 -9.16
C LEU A 81 15.69 11.25 -8.63
N GLN A 82 15.17 12.13 -9.50
CA GLN A 82 14.29 13.26 -9.12
C GLN A 82 12.82 12.86 -9.01
N PHE A 83 12.42 11.76 -9.66
CA PHE A 83 11.05 11.26 -9.60
C PHE A 83 10.71 10.59 -8.25
N LEU A 84 11.70 9.97 -7.61
CA LEU A 84 11.49 9.27 -6.35
C LEU A 84 11.09 10.23 -5.19
N PRO A 85 11.75 11.38 -4.97
CA PRO A 85 11.30 12.38 -4.01
C PRO A 85 9.85 12.84 -4.25
N PHE A 86 9.46 13.03 -5.51
CA PHE A 86 8.09 13.41 -5.85
C PHE A 86 7.07 12.36 -5.38
N LEU A 87 7.32 11.07 -5.65
CA LEU A 87 6.45 9.98 -5.17
C LEU A 87 6.40 9.92 -3.65
N ILE A 88 7.52 10.15 -2.96
CA ILE A 88 7.58 10.17 -1.49
C ILE A 88 6.71 11.32 -0.94
N VAL A 89 6.80 12.52 -1.54
CA VAL A 89 5.98 13.67 -1.14
C VAL A 89 4.50 13.37 -1.32
N VAL A 90 4.09 12.78 -2.45
CA VAL A 90 2.70 12.36 -2.70
C VAL A 90 2.24 11.30 -1.70
N TRP A 91 3.10 10.33 -1.39
CA TRP A 91 2.80 9.28 -0.42
C TRP A 91 2.58 9.85 0.99
N LEU A 92 3.50 10.71 1.47
CA LEU A 92 3.39 11.37 2.77
C LEU A 92 2.19 12.33 2.84
N SER A 93 1.93 13.10 1.78
CA SER A 93 0.80 14.03 1.75
C SER A 93 -0.53 13.30 1.81
N THR A 94 -0.63 12.14 1.16
CA THR A 94 -1.84 11.30 1.21
C THR A 94 -2.06 10.72 2.60
N GLY A 95 -0.99 10.24 3.27
CA GLY A 95 -1.07 9.81 4.67
C GLY A 95 -1.49 10.94 5.61
N PHE A 96 -0.92 12.14 5.44
CA PHE A 96 -1.28 13.31 6.23
C PHE A 96 -2.74 13.71 6.01
N ALA A 97 -3.20 13.75 4.75
CA ALA A 97 -4.59 14.04 4.42
C ALA A 97 -5.54 13.02 5.06
N TRP A 98 -5.20 11.74 5.03
CA TRP A 98 -5.98 10.69 5.70
C TRP A 98 -6.06 10.92 7.21
N VAL A 99 -4.92 11.14 7.87
CA VAL A 99 -4.89 11.45 9.31
C VAL A 99 -5.74 12.67 9.62
N ALA A 100 -5.67 13.73 8.80
CA ALA A 100 -6.47 14.93 8.98
C ALA A 100 -7.98 14.63 8.90
N PHE A 101 -8.44 13.91 7.88
CA PHE A 101 -9.85 13.53 7.76
C PHE A 101 -10.33 12.75 8.99
N VAL A 102 -9.60 11.70 9.39
CA VAL A 102 -9.97 10.88 10.54
C VAL A 102 -9.91 11.69 11.84
N HIS A 103 -8.89 12.53 12.03
CA HIS A 103 -8.75 13.37 13.22
C HIS A 103 -9.88 14.39 13.36
N PHE A 104 -10.28 15.06 12.28
CA PHE A 104 -11.29 16.12 12.34
C PHE A 104 -12.73 15.62 12.31
N GLY A 105 -13.01 14.44 11.74
CA GLY A 105 -14.39 13.95 11.61
C GLY A 105 -14.68 12.58 12.20
N MET A 106 -13.68 11.85 12.68
CA MET A 106 -13.83 10.49 13.23
C MET A 106 -13.03 10.29 14.52
N THR A 107 -12.77 11.36 15.26
CA THR A 107 -12.12 11.27 16.58
C THR A 107 -13.11 10.81 17.65
N ASP A 108 -12.60 10.65 18.87
CA ASP A 108 -13.34 10.26 20.07
C ASP A 108 -14.26 11.38 20.60
N PHE A 109 -15.22 11.79 19.76
CA PHE A 109 -16.28 12.71 20.15
C PHE A 109 -17.08 12.14 21.32
N LYS A 110 -17.57 13.02 22.20
CA LYS A 110 -18.36 12.62 23.38
C LYS A 110 -19.57 11.79 22.96
N GLU A 111 -20.23 12.18 21.88
CA GLU A 111 -21.37 11.50 21.28
C GLU A 111 -21.02 10.06 20.86
N THR A 112 -19.90 9.88 20.16
CA THR A 112 -19.38 8.55 19.76
C THR A 112 -19.03 7.69 20.97
N ARG A 113 -18.43 8.30 21.99
CA ARG A 113 -18.06 7.61 23.22
C ARG A 113 -19.28 7.14 24.01
N ASP A 114 -20.23 8.03 24.24
CA ASP A 114 -21.45 7.73 24.97
C ASP A 114 -22.27 6.65 24.21
N TYR A 115 -22.32 6.74 22.88
CA TYR A 115 -23.01 5.77 22.01
C TYR A 115 -22.41 4.36 22.11
N THR A 116 -21.09 4.25 22.22
CA THR A 116 -20.38 2.96 22.18
C THR A 116 -20.07 2.40 23.58
N ARG A 117 -20.26 3.19 24.65
CA ARG A 117 -19.90 2.83 26.04
C ARG A 117 -20.43 1.46 26.48
N VAL A 118 -21.71 1.20 26.27
CA VAL A 118 -22.34 -0.07 26.69
C VAL A 118 -21.78 -1.25 25.90
N ALA A 119 -21.57 -1.07 24.59
CA ALA A 119 -21.02 -2.10 23.72
C ALA A 119 -19.58 -2.43 24.08
N LEU A 120 -18.75 -1.41 24.29
CA LEU A 120 -17.36 -1.56 24.67
C LEU A 120 -17.22 -2.31 26.00
N ARG A 121 -18.05 -1.96 26.99
CA ARG A 121 -18.08 -2.64 28.29
C ARG A 121 -18.55 -4.10 28.16
N ARG A 122 -19.60 -4.36 27.39
CA ARG A 122 -20.17 -5.70 27.23
C ARG A 122 -19.24 -6.64 26.44
N GLU A 123 -18.56 -6.13 25.43
CA GLU A 123 -17.81 -6.96 24.50
C GLU A 123 -16.33 -7.11 24.85
N PHE A 124 -15.73 -6.09 25.47
CA PHE A 124 -14.30 -6.04 25.76
C PHE A 124 -13.98 -5.78 27.25
N ASP A 125 -14.99 -5.62 28.12
CA ASP A 125 -14.85 -5.25 29.54
C ASP A 125 -14.06 -3.93 29.77
N MET A 126 -14.03 -3.07 28.76
CA MET A 126 -13.29 -1.81 28.77
C MET A 126 -14.18 -0.62 29.15
N ASP A 127 -13.56 0.40 29.72
CA ASP A 127 -14.18 1.68 30.05
C ASP A 127 -13.94 2.67 28.90
N ALA A 128 -15.02 3.21 28.34
CA ALA A 128 -14.97 4.11 27.19
C ALA A 128 -14.23 5.43 27.49
N ASP A 129 -14.15 5.82 28.76
CA ASP A 129 -13.42 7.03 29.16
C ASP A 129 -11.91 6.81 29.25
N LYS A 130 -11.45 5.55 29.21
CA LYS A 130 -10.03 5.18 29.24
C LYS A 130 -9.49 4.75 27.87
N VAL A 131 -10.37 4.56 26.88
CA VAL A 131 -10.01 4.09 25.55
C VAL A 131 -10.17 5.23 24.55
N GLN A 132 -9.07 5.59 23.88
CA GLN A 132 -9.10 6.60 22.83
C GLN A 132 -9.49 5.95 21.50
N MET A 133 -10.71 6.25 21.06
CA MET A 133 -11.35 5.62 19.91
C MET A 133 -11.23 6.48 18.64
N VAL A 134 -11.09 5.83 17.49
CA VAL A 134 -11.19 6.50 16.18
C VAL A 134 -12.14 5.71 15.28
N GLY A 135 -12.99 6.40 14.54
CA GLY A 135 -13.90 5.77 13.59
C GLY A 135 -15.22 6.53 13.45
N PRO A 136 -15.95 6.30 12.35
CA PRO A 136 -17.18 7.02 12.11
C PRO A 136 -18.33 6.50 12.97
N LEU A 137 -19.09 7.45 13.49
CA LEU A 137 -20.49 7.25 13.85
C LEU A 137 -21.33 7.87 12.74
N PHE A 138 -22.14 7.07 12.02
CA PHE A 138 -22.91 7.57 10.88
C PHE A 138 -24.18 8.30 11.31
N PHE A 139 -24.86 7.75 12.32
CA PHE A 139 -26.16 8.22 12.79
C PHE A 139 -26.24 8.13 14.32
N LEU A 140 -26.89 9.13 14.92
CA LEU A 140 -27.26 9.17 16.32
C LEU A 140 -28.73 8.76 16.49
N ASP A 141 -29.01 8.06 17.59
CA ASP A 141 -30.38 7.72 17.99
C ASP A 141 -31.07 8.98 18.54
N GLY A 142 -32.02 9.53 17.81
CA GLY A 142 -32.80 10.70 18.20
C GLY A 142 -33.93 10.38 19.19
N PRO A 143 -34.49 11.41 19.86
CA PRO A 143 -35.48 11.23 20.93
C PRO A 143 -36.82 10.63 20.49
N THR A 144 -37.11 10.63 19.20
CA THR A 144 -38.38 10.15 18.63
C THR A 144 -38.19 8.94 17.71
N ASN A 145 -37.19 8.09 17.99
CA ASN A 145 -36.81 6.94 17.16
C ASN A 145 -36.43 7.34 15.73
N ASN A 146 -35.94 8.57 15.56
CA ASN A 146 -35.45 9.12 14.31
C ASN A 146 -33.91 9.07 14.30
N LEU A 147 -33.31 8.79 13.14
CA LEU A 147 -31.86 8.81 12.97
C LEU A 147 -31.39 10.23 12.66
N ILE A 148 -30.46 10.75 13.47
CA ILE A 148 -29.85 12.07 13.27
C ILE A 148 -28.49 11.87 12.60
N ILE A 149 -28.27 12.51 11.45
CA ILE A 149 -27.01 12.40 10.71
C ILE A 149 -25.88 13.06 11.50
N PHE A 150 -24.78 12.33 11.73
CA PHE A 150 -23.58 12.87 12.35
C PHE A 150 -22.61 13.38 11.26
N TRP A 151 -22.84 14.63 10.84
CA TRP A 151 -22.14 15.26 9.71
C TRP A 151 -20.60 15.19 9.72
N PRO A 152 -19.89 15.35 10.88
CA PRO A 152 -18.44 15.27 10.90
C PRO A 152 -17.89 13.96 10.32
N ALA A 153 -18.53 12.83 10.65
CA ALA A 153 -18.14 11.52 10.13
C ALA A 153 -18.35 11.44 8.61
N TRP A 154 -19.46 11.98 8.09
CA TRP A 154 -19.74 11.98 6.65
C TRP A 154 -18.72 12.79 5.85
N PHE A 155 -18.33 13.97 6.33
CA PHE A 155 -17.30 14.79 5.67
C PHE A 155 -15.94 14.07 5.64
N ALA A 156 -15.53 13.48 6.76
CA ALA A 156 -14.29 12.73 6.82
C ALA A 156 -14.32 11.46 5.95
N MET A 157 -15.44 10.73 5.95
CA MET A 157 -15.63 9.54 5.10
C MET A 157 -15.56 9.92 3.62
N ALA A 158 -16.19 11.02 3.21
CA ALA A 158 -16.11 11.51 1.84
C ALA A 158 -14.65 11.78 1.42
N GLY A 159 -13.85 12.38 2.30
CA GLY A 159 -12.42 12.58 2.08
C GLY A 159 -11.64 11.27 1.93
N CYS A 160 -11.80 10.34 2.87
CA CYS A 160 -11.18 9.02 2.84
C CYS A 160 -11.57 8.22 1.57
N PHE A 161 -12.85 8.17 1.22
CA PHE A 161 -13.32 7.49 0.01
C PHE A 161 -12.84 8.17 -1.28
N SER A 162 -12.67 9.49 -1.29
CA SER A 162 -12.09 10.20 -2.43
C SER A 162 -10.63 9.82 -2.64
N ILE A 163 -9.86 9.66 -1.56
CA ILE A 163 -8.48 9.14 -1.62
C ILE A 163 -8.47 7.70 -2.15
N LEU A 164 -9.30 6.82 -1.59
CA LEU A 164 -9.37 5.42 -2.04
C LEU A 164 -9.78 5.32 -3.51
N GLY A 165 -10.87 6.01 -3.90
CA GLY A 165 -11.42 5.98 -5.24
C GLY A 165 -10.46 6.53 -6.30
N SER A 166 -9.80 7.66 -6.02
CA SER A 166 -8.78 8.21 -6.94
C SER A 166 -7.58 7.30 -7.08
N THR A 167 -7.14 6.65 -5.99
CA THR A 167 -5.99 5.74 -6.00
C THR A 167 -6.30 4.44 -6.77
N PHE A 168 -7.47 3.83 -6.54
CA PHE A 168 -7.94 2.69 -7.32
C PHE A 168 -8.12 3.05 -8.80
N GLY A 169 -8.70 4.22 -9.09
CA GLY A 169 -8.82 4.72 -10.47
C GLY A 169 -7.47 4.85 -11.17
N MET A 170 -6.45 5.37 -10.47
CA MET A 170 -5.08 5.46 -10.99
C MET A 170 -4.47 4.09 -11.28
N ILE A 171 -4.66 3.12 -10.37
CA ILE A 171 -4.19 1.74 -10.56
C ILE A 171 -4.82 1.12 -11.80
N LEU A 172 -6.15 1.23 -11.96
CA LEU A 172 -6.87 0.68 -13.10
C LEU A 172 -6.44 1.32 -14.42
N PHE A 173 -6.32 2.65 -14.45
CA PHE A 173 -5.85 3.39 -15.61
C PHE A 173 -4.43 2.96 -16.02
N CYS A 174 -3.49 2.96 -15.07
CA CYS A 174 -2.11 2.56 -15.34
C CYS A 174 -2.04 1.09 -15.80
N SER A 175 -2.83 0.20 -15.18
CA SER A 175 -2.89 -1.22 -15.52
C SER A 175 -3.34 -1.42 -16.97
N PHE A 176 -4.41 -0.74 -17.39
CA PHE A 176 -4.93 -0.81 -18.75
C PHE A 176 -3.90 -0.32 -19.78
N GLU A 177 -3.29 0.84 -19.54
CA GLU A 177 -2.28 1.42 -20.42
C GLU A 177 -1.03 0.54 -20.54
N ILE A 178 -0.52 0.01 -19.42
CA ILE A 178 0.64 -0.89 -19.42
C ILE A 178 0.32 -2.15 -20.23
N HIS A 179 -0.86 -2.75 -20.03
CA HIS A 179 -1.28 -3.93 -20.77
C HIS A 179 -1.36 -3.68 -22.28
N SER A 180 -2.00 -2.58 -22.69
CA SER A 180 -2.12 -2.17 -24.08
C SER A 180 -0.75 -1.93 -24.74
N LYS A 181 0.16 -1.26 -24.01
CA LYS A 181 1.51 -0.98 -24.50
C LYS A 181 2.36 -2.24 -24.61
N LEU A 182 2.31 -3.15 -23.64
CA LEU A 182 3.03 -4.43 -23.71
C LEU A 182 2.56 -5.30 -24.88
N LYS A 183 1.29 -5.20 -25.29
CA LYS A 183 0.76 -5.92 -26.45
C LYS A 183 1.27 -5.36 -27.79
N SER A 184 1.37 -4.03 -27.89
CA SER A 184 1.70 -3.31 -29.13
C SER A 184 3.19 -2.99 -29.32
N CYS A 185 4.00 -3.04 -28.27
CA CYS A 185 5.41 -2.68 -28.35
C CYS A 185 6.29 -3.75 -29.00
N THR A 186 7.15 -3.30 -29.90
CA THR A 186 8.28 -4.07 -30.46
C THR A 186 9.46 -4.00 -29.50
N MET A 187 9.49 -4.88 -28.50
CA MET A 187 10.65 -5.09 -27.62
C MET A 187 11.28 -6.45 -27.90
N SER A 188 12.53 -6.68 -27.45
CA SER A 188 13.08 -8.03 -27.46
C SER A 188 12.22 -8.98 -26.62
N GLU A 189 12.07 -10.22 -27.05
CA GLU A 189 11.26 -11.24 -26.36
C GLU A 189 11.67 -11.40 -24.88
N LYS A 190 12.98 -11.31 -24.59
CA LYS A 190 13.50 -11.37 -23.22
C LYS A 190 13.01 -10.19 -22.37
N SER A 191 13.12 -8.96 -22.86
CA SER A 191 12.69 -7.76 -22.13
C SER A 191 11.17 -7.70 -21.98
N LYS A 192 10.43 -8.08 -23.03
CA LYS A 192 8.97 -8.14 -23.03
C LYS A 192 8.47 -9.13 -21.98
N ARG A 193 9.05 -10.34 -21.95
CA ARG A 193 8.74 -11.36 -20.94
C ARG A 193 8.99 -10.85 -19.52
N LEU A 194 10.14 -10.23 -19.27
CA LEU A 194 10.47 -9.69 -17.95
C LEU A 194 9.48 -8.62 -17.49
N GLN A 195 9.13 -7.65 -18.35
CA GLN A 195 8.15 -6.62 -18.02
C GLN A 195 6.76 -7.21 -17.74
N TYR A 196 6.36 -8.24 -18.50
CA TYR A 196 5.10 -8.94 -18.28
C TYR A 196 5.08 -9.70 -16.95
N GLU A 197 6.14 -10.43 -16.61
CA GLU A 197 6.26 -11.12 -15.32
C GLU A 197 6.19 -10.13 -14.14
N LEU A 198 6.89 -9.00 -14.24
CA LEU A 198 6.88 -7.96 -13.24
C LEU A 198 5.52 -7.22 -13.12
N PHE A 199 4.82 -7.02 -14.24
CA PHE A 199 3.49 -6.44 -14.25
C PHE A 199 2.46 -7.41 -13.65
N LYS A 200 2.53 -8.70 -13.99
CA LYS A 200 1.70 -9.74 -13.39
C LYS A 200 1.90 -9.81 -11.87
N ALA A 201 3.14 -9.74 -11.40
CA ALA A 201 3.43 -9.67 -9.98
C ALA A 201 2.73 -8.46 -9.33
N LEU A 202 2.81 -7.29 -9.95
CA LEU A 202 2.16 -6.08 -9.43
C LEU A 202 0.62 -6.18 -9.40
N ILE A 203 0.00 -6.85 -10.38
CA ILE A 203 -1.44 -7.16 -10.34
C ILE A 203 -1.76 -8.06 -9.15
N VAL A 204 -0.97 -9.11 -8.92
CA VAL A 204 -1.18 -10.01 -7.78
C VAL A 204 -1.07 -9.25 -6.45
N GLN A 205 -0.06 -8.38 -6.32
CA GLN A 205 0.09 -7.48 -5.16
C GLN A 205 -1.06 -6.48 -4.99
N ALA A 206 -1.83 -6.19 -6.04
CA ALA A 206 -3.02 -5.36 -5.94
C ALA A 206 -4.26 -6.16 -5.51
N VAL A 207 -4.38 -7.39 -6.01
CA VAL A 207 -5.52 -8.26 -5.76
C VAL A 207 -5.53 -8.81 -4.33
N ILE A 208 -4.36 -9.15 -3.78
CA ILE A 208 -4.23 -9.68 -2.41
C ILE A 208 -4.82 -8.70 -1.37
N PRO A 209 -4.35 -7.44 -1.25
CA PRO A 209 -4.92 -6.49 -0.30
C PRO A 209 -6.37 -6.10 -0.64
N ALA A 210 -6.77 -6.11 -1.92
CA ALA A 210 -8.19 -5.95 -2.29
C ALA A 210 -9.10 -6.99 -1.62
N ILE A 211 -8.68 -8.25 -1.59
CA ILE A 211 -9.45 -9.35 -1.01
C ILE A 211 -9.31 -9.40 0.51
N PHE A 212 -8.09 -9.36 1.04
CA PHE A 212 -7.83 -9.63 2.45
C PHE A 212 -7.88 -8.38 3.35
N GLU A 213 -7.71 -7.20 2.79
CA GLU A 213 -7.64 -5.92 3.52
C GLU A 213 -8.90 -5.08 3.27
N TYR A 214 -9.20 -4.72 2.03
CA TYR A 214 -10.29 -3.78 1.74
C TYR A 214 -11.68 -4.40 1.80
N THR A 215 -11.84 -5.66 1.35
CA THR A 215 -13.14 -6.35 1.36
C THR A 215 -13.73 -6.53 2.77
N PRO A 216 -13.02 -7.11 3.76
CA PRO A 216 -13.58 -7.29 5.11
C PRO A 216 -13.88 -5.94 5.78
N CYS A 217 -13.03 -4.92 5.57
CA CYS A 217 -13.30 -3.59 6.07
C CYS A 217 -14.51 -2.95 5.39
N LEU A 218 -14.68 -3.10 4.07
CA LEU A 218 -15.86 -2.61 3.36
C LEU A 218 -17.14 -3.26 3.88
N VAL A 219 -17.11 -4.56 4.19
CA VAL A 219 -18.24 -5.26 4.83
C VAL A 219 -18.53 -4.70 6.21
N ALA A 220 -17.49 -4.49 7.05
CA ALA A 220 -17.66 -3.92 8.38
C ALA A 220 -18.19 -2.48 8.33
N PHE A 221 -17.66 -1.63 7.44
CA PHE A 221 -18.18 -0.28 7.20
C PHE A 221 -19.63 -0.30 6.71
N SER A 222 -19.96 -1.17 5.75
CA SER A 222 -21.32 -1.31 5.25
C SER A 222 -22.27 -1.76 6.36
N SER A 223 -21.83 -2.68 7.23
CA SER A 223 -22.62 -3.11 8.38
C SER A 223 -22.95 -1.94 9.30
N ALA A 224 -21.97 -1.07 9.58
CA ALA A 224 -22.19 0.12 10.39
C ALA A 224 -23.14 1.11 9.69
N LEU A 225 -23.01 1.31 8.37
CA LEU A 225 -23.91 2.18 7.63
C LEU A 225 -25.38 1.73 7.74
N PHE A 226 -25.64 0.43 7.67
CA PHE A 226 -26.98 -0.15 7.78
C PHE A 226 -27.43 -0.45 9.22
N GLY A 227 -26.58 -0.17 10.23
CA GLY A 227 -26.93 -0.44 11.63
C GLY A 227 -26.85 -1.92 12.04
N ILE A 228 -26.20 -2.77 11.24
CA ILE A 228 -26.06 -4.21 11.48
C ILE A 228 -24.94 -4.43 12.53
N PRO A 229 -25.27 -4.96 13.73
CA PRO A 229 -24.29 -5.09 14.80
C PRO A 229 -23.45 -6.36 14.63
N LEU A 230 -22.32 -6.28 13.94
CA LEU A 230 -21.37 -7.40 13.86
C LEU A 230 -20.57 -7.55 15.17
N GLY A 231 -20.46 -6.49 15.99
CA GLY A 231 -19.77 -6.53 17.29
C GLY A 231 -18.30 -6.92 17.12
N ARG A 232 -17.81 -7.79 18.00
CA ARG A 232 -16.44 -8.34 18.01
C ARG A 232 -16.06 -9.13 16.76
N TRP A 233 -17.02 -9.59 15.96
CA TRP A 233 -16.70 -10.34 14.74
C TRP A 233 -15.91 -9.49 13.73
N THR A 234 -16.03 -8.15 13.78
CA THR A 234 -15.23 -7.27 12.93
C THR A 234 -13.76 -7.25 13.30
N ASN A 235 -13.38 -7.81 14.45
CA ASN A 235 -11.97 -8.01 14.81
C ASN A 235 -11.26 -9.04 13.89
N ILE A 236 -12.00 -9.72 13.02
CA ILE A 236 -11.43 -10.47 11.90
C ILE A 236 -10.71 -9.56 10.90
N CYS A 237 -11.10 -8.29 10.75
CA CYS A 237 -10.49 -7.34 9.83
C CYS A 237 -8.99 -7.16 10.13
N PRO A 238 -8.56 -6.72 11.34
CA PRO A 238 -7.14 -6.61 11.65
C PRO A 238 -6.40 -7.95 11.63
N THR A 239 -7.10 -9.09 11.75
CA THR A 239 -6.50 -10.43 11.66
C THR A 239 -6.17 -10.83 10.21
N LEU A 240 -7.15 -10.78 9.31
CA LEU A 240 -6.96 -11.03 7.86
C LEU A 240 -5.92 -10.07 7.27
N LEU A 241 -5.85 -8.91 7.88
CA LEU A 241 -4.93 -7.87 7.54
C LEU A 241 -3.47 -8.20 7.89
N THR A 242 -3.21 -8.75 9.07
CA THR A 242 -1.86 -9.24 9.38
C THR A 242 -1.50 -10.44 8.50
N PHE A 243 -2.50 -11.20 8.05
CA PHE A 243 -2.28 -12.34 7.16
C PHE A 243 -1.83 -11.93 5.75
N TYR A 244 -2.36 -10.84 5.18
CA TYR A 244 -1.95 -10.43 3.81
C TYR A 244 -0.51 -9.92 3.75
N THR A 245 -0.01 -9.23 4.79
CA THR A 245 1.39 -8.75 4.80
C THR A 245 2.40 -9.88 4.85
N TRP A 246 1.99 -11.05 5.37
CA TRP A 246 2.77 -12.28 5.26
C TRP A 246 2.65 -12.93 3.88
N LEU A 247 1.46 -12.91 3.27
CA LEU A 247 1.23 -13.48 1.94
C LEU A 247 1.90 -12.70 0.81
N ASP A 248 1.93 -11.37 0.86
CA ASP A 248 2.44 -10.52 -0.22
C ASP A 248 3.86 -10.91 -0.67
N PRO A 249 4.88 -10.99 0.22
CA PRO A 249 6.23 -11.37 -0.19
C PRO A 249 6.30 -12.80 -0.76
N ILE A 250 5.52 -13.75 -0.23
CA ILE A 250 5.46 -15.13 -0.72
C ILE A 250 4.91 -15.15 -2.16
N CYS A 251 3.81 -14.44 -2.41
CA CYS A 251 3.19 -14.37 -3.72
C CYS A 251 4.10 -13.71 -4.76
N ILE A 252 4.83 -12.65 -4.39
CA ILE A 252 5.83 -12.01 -5.27
C ILE A 252 6.93 -13.00 -5.65
N ILE A 253 7.50 -13.71 -4.66
CA ILE A 253 8.56 -14.70 -4.87
C ILE A 253 8.07 -15.77 -5.84
N LEU A 254 6.86 -16.29 -5.65
CA LEU A 254 6.30 -17.33 -6.52
C LEU A 254 5.99 -16.84 -7.94
N CYS A 255 5.58 -15.58 -8.10
CA CYS A 255 5.20 -15.01 -9.39
C CYS A 255 6.42 -14.64 -10.28
N VAL A 256 7.53 -14.22 -9.70
CA VAL A 256 8.71 -13.74 -10.44
C VAL A 256 9.74 -14.86 -10.58
N LYS A 257 9.98 -15.33 -11.81
CA LYS A 257 10.88 -16.46 -12.07
C LYS A 257 12.29 -16.21 -11.54
N ASP A 258 12.82 -15.02 -11.75
CA ASP A 258 14.17 -14.64 -11.32
C ASP A 258 14.33 -14.71 -9.80
N TYR A 259 13.27 -14.39 -9.04
CA TYR A 259 13.28 -14.50 -7.57
C TYR A 259 13.29 -15.96 -7.11
N ARG A 260 12.47 -16.83 -7.72
CA ARG A 260 12.51 -18.28 -7.43
C ARG A 260 13.88 -18.87 -7.71
N MET A 261 14.50 -18.49 -8.83
CA MET A 261 15.84 -18.95 -9.20
C MET A 261 16.91 -18.44 -8.22
N ALA A 262 16.81 -17.18 -7.77
CA ALA A 262 17.74 -16.62 -6.79
C ALA A 262 17.64 -17.34 -5.44
N ILE A 263 16.41 -17.57 -4.94
CA ILE A 263 16.19 -18.30 -3.68
C ILE A 263 16.63 -19.76 -3.80
N GLY A 264 16.35 -20.42 -4.92
CA GLY A 264 16.83 -21.78 -5.18
C GLY A 264 18.36 -21.89 -5.10
N LYS A 265 19.09 -20.91 -5.66
CA LYS A 265 20.56 -20.86 -5.57
C LYS A 265 21.08 -20.60 -4.16
N LEU A 266 20.40 -19.73 -3.40
CA LEU A 266 20.73 -19.46 -1.99
C LEU A 266 20.52 -20.72 -1.14
N LEU A 267 19.40 -21.42 -1.32
CA LEU A 267 19.08 -22.66 -0.60
C LEU A 267 19.99 -23.82 -1.02
N SER A 268 20.45 -23.86 -2.28
CA SER A 268 21.39 -24.87 -2.76
C SER A 268 22.87 -24.55 -2.46
N GLY A 269 23.16 -23.48 -1.70
CA GLY A 269 24.53 -23.06 -1.36
C GLY A 269 25.39 -22.63 -2.55
N GLN A 270 24.78 -22.35 -3.71
CA GLN A 270 25.49 -21.97 -4.94
C GLN A 270 25.58 -20.45 -5.07
N THR A 271 26.18 -19.79 -4.08
CA THR A 271 26.46 -18.35 -4.16
C THR A 271 27.70 -18.12 -5.02
N LYS A 272 27.62 -18.39 -6.33
CA LYS A 272 28.57 -17.77 -7.27
C LYS A 272 28.19 -16.31 -7.38
N ILE A 273 28.92 -15.46 -6.66
CA ILE A 273 29.05 -14.04 -6.98
C ILE A 273 29.52 -14.01 -8.43
N SER A 274 28.60 -13.79 -9.35
CA SER A 274 28.97 -13.52 -10.74
C SER A 274 29.61 -12.14 -10.69
N SER A 275 30.94 -12.11 -10.59
CA SER A 275 31.70 -10.94 -10.97
C SER A 275 31.16 -10.51 -12.33
N HIS A 276 30.81 -9.23 -12.42
CA HIS A 276 30.60 -8.59 -13.70
C HIS A 276 31.73 -9.03 -14.63
N GLN A 277 31.40 -9.68 -15.74
CA GLN A 277 32.29 -9.69 -16.89
C GLN A 277 32.54 -8.21 -17.21
N GLU A 278 33.69 -7.69 -16.78
CA GLU A 278 34.33 -6.61 -17.49
C GLU A 278 34.42 -7.09 -18.94
N THR A 279 33.61 -6.50 -19.80
CA THR A 279 33.89 -6.47 -21.23
C THR A 279 35.26 -5.83 -21.39
N SER A 280 36.32 -6.65 -21.37
CA SER A 280 37.59 -6.31 -21.97
C SER A 280 37.29 -6.00 -23.43
N TYR A 281 37.18 -4.72 -23.77
CA TYR A 281 37.43 -4.26 -25.12
C TYR A 281 38.93 -4.49 -25.38
N SER A 282 39.30 -5.72 -25.73
CA SER A 282 40.57 -6.00 -26.37
C SER A 282 40.51 -5.35 -27.76
N ILE A 283 41.01 -4.12 -27.86
CA ILE A 283 41.31 -3.49 -29.13
C ILE A 283 42.29 -4.44 -29.85
N PRO A 284 41.99 -4.91 -31.07
CA PRO A 284 42.93 -5.73 -31.83
C PRO A 284 44.24 -4.94 -32.03
N ARG A 285 45.35 -5.51 -31.54
CA ARG A 285 46.71 -4.94 -31.62
C ARG A 285 47.18 -4.64 -33.05
N SER A 286 46.43 -5.07 -34.08
CA SER A 286 46.72 -4.79 -35.49
C SER A 286 46.37 -3.37 -35.94
N ARG A 287 45.71 -2.54 -35.10
CA ARG A 287 45.31 -1.18 -35.49
C ARG A 287 46.15 -0.06 -34.84
N VAL A 288 47.05 -0.38 -33.91
CA VAL A 288 47.93 0.62 -33.25
C VAL A 288 49.18 0.91 -34.11
N ASP A 289 49.70 -0.09 -34.82
CA ASP A 289 50.90 0.08 -35.67
C ASP A 289 50.63 0.91 -36.93
N SER A 290 49.36 1.07 -37.33
CA SER A 290 48.96 1.89 -38.50
C SER A 290 49.03 3.40 -38.23
N TYR A 291 48.98 3.83 -36.97
CA TYR A 291 49.01 5.27 -36.62
C TYR A 291 50.44 5.73 -36.30
N ALA A 292 51.25 4.89 -35.64
CA ALA A 292 52.65 5.20 -35.38
C ALA A 292 53.51 5.30 -36.65
N LYS A 293 53.14 4.60 -37.73
CA LYS A 293 53.85 4.71 -39.03
C LYS A 293 53.46 5.93 -39.87
N LYS A 294 52.38 6.64 -39.53
CA LYS A 294 51.89 7.80 -40.31
C LYS A 294 52.40 9.15 -39.78
N GLU A 295 52.94 9.19 -38.57
CA GLU A 295 53.58 10.39 -38.00
C GLU A 295 55.09 10.49 -38.30
N ILE A 296 55.74 9.40 -38.74
CA ILE A 296 57.18 9.40 -39.08
C ILE A 296 57.42 9.72 -40.58
N SER A 297 56.37 9.83 -41.41
CA SER A 297 56.50 10.15 -42.85
C SER A 297 56.05 11.58 -43.22
N LYS A 298 56.00 12.49 -42.25
CA LYS A 298 55.78 13.92 -42.48
C LYS A 298 56.93 14.73 -41.88
N ASP A 299 58.12 14.40 -42.32
CA ASP A 299 59.21 15.36 -42.54
C ASP A 299 59.49 15.39 -44.05
#